data_AF-A0A2H0RK30-F1
#
_entry.id   AF-A0A2H0RK30-F1
#
_cell.length_a   1.000
_cell.length_b   1.000
_cell.length_c   1.000
_cell.angle_alpha   90.00
_cell.angle_beta   90.00
_cell.angle_gamma   90.00
#
_symmetry.space_group_name_H-M   'P 1'
#
loop_
_entity.id
_entity.type
_entity.pdbx_description
1 polymer ?
#
loop_
_entity_poly.entity_id
_entity_poly.type
_entity_poly.pdbx_seq_one_letter_code
_entity_poly.pdbx_strand_id
1 'polypeptide(L)'
;MKSVDSTGDFLANCKNVKLSYYASDSENLTYCQALGNSSRDCMDYTNWGANAELVYETSETGLGASNIKFSSGCGISSNNLEYCYGCVGSSNLFGCVLLKKKEYCIFNKQYTKEEYEQMVPKVKAHMDEMPYTDKLGRVYKYGEYFPPEFSPFAANETALMDFTDMDKEQALKFGLVWREPKESEYKATLEVKDIPDHIDEVKDDVLKEIISCEMCKKVFRIIPQELAFCKKHKIPFPRKCHNCRFKDLTHFRNLPKWYKRSCDCKGVKSKQGIYKNNVLHPNHGVDDCQNTFISTYSPERPEIIYCGSCYVAEIA
;
A
#
# COMPACT_ATOMS: atom_id res chain seq x y z
N MET A 1 -25.78 -0.81 3.59
CA MET A 1 -24.32 -1.03 3.56
C MET A 1 -23.93 -2.04 4.63
N LYS A 2 -22.86 -2.81 4.39
CA LYS A 2 -22.05 -3.52 5.42
C LYS A 2 -20.94 -4.35 4.76
N SER A 3 -21.30 -5.14 3.75
CA SER A 3 -20.40 -5.87 2.84
C SER A 3 -21.14 -6.17 1.55
N VAL A 4 -20.62 -5.65 0.45
CA VAL A 4 -21.06 -5.83 -0.96
C VAL A 4 -19.92 -5.17 -1.75
N ASP A 5 -19.26 -5.74 -2.75
CA ASP A 5 -19.30 -7.13 -3.20
C ASP A 5 -18.07 -7.91 -2.69
N SER A 6 -17.56 -7.55 -1.50
CA SER A 6 -16.86 -8.40 -0.50
C SER A 6 -15.38 -8.08 -0.17
N THR A 7 -14.48 -9.07 -0.23
CA THR A 7 -13.55 -9.49 0.86
C THR A 7 -12.12 -9.76 0.37
N GLY A 8 -11.02 -9.36 1.02
CA GLY A 8 -10.73 -8.72 2.32
C GLY A 8 -9.21 -8.46 2.42
N ASP A 9 -8.69 -7.58 3.29
CA ASP A 9 -8.77 -7.72 4.75
C ASP A 9 -8.65 -6.34 5.44
N PHE A 10 -9.62 -5.99 6.31
CA PHE A 10 -9.93 -4.71 6.98
C PHE A 10 -10.91 -3.74 6.28
N LEU A 11 -12.18 -4.14 6.14
CA LEU A 11 -13.21 -3.40 5.38
C LEU A 11 -14.46 -3.10 6.22
N ALA A 12 -14.96 -1.85 6.23
CA ALA A 12 -16.16 -1.49 7.01
C ALA A 12 -16.93 -0.25 6.49
N ASN A 13 -17.82 -0.44 5.50
CA ASN A 13 -19.24 0.02 5.43
C ASN A 13 -19.74 -0.02 3.98
N CYS A 14 -19.62 -1.19 3.34
CA CYS A 14 -19.59 -1.32 1.88
C CYS A 14 -20.94 -1.09 1.18
N LYS A 15 -20.90 -0.46 -0.01
CA LYS A 15 -20.81 -1.16 -1.32
C LYS A 15 -19.82 -0.39 -2.20
N ASN A 16 -18.67 -0.85 -2.70
CA ASN A 16 -18.20 -2.16 -3.18
C ASN A 16 -17.00 -2.80 -2.45
N VAL A 17 -16.02 -1.99 -2.07
CA VAL A 17 -14.58 -2.38 -1.98
C VAL A 17 -14.04 -3.12 -3.20
N LYS A 18 -14.28 -4.43 -3.30
CA LYS A 18 -13.70 -5.29 -4.35
C LYS A 18 -12.38 -5.96 -3.97
N LEU A 19 -12.16 -6.22 -2.68
CA LEU A 19 -11.36 -7.32 -2.10
C LEU A 19 -10.07 -6.99 -1.30
N SER A 20 -9.60 -5.75 -1.08
CA SER A 20 -8.22 -5.60 -0.55
C SER A 20 -7.92 -4.53 0.54
N TYR A 21 -6.94 -4.92 1.37
CA TYR A 21 -6.19 -4.35 2.51
C TYR A 21 -6.35 -2.87 3.00
N TYR A 22 -7.53 -2.27 2.93
CA TYR A 22 -8.24 -1.52 4.01
C TYR A 22 -9.34 -0.64 3.36
N ALA A 23 -10.56 -0.55 3.90
CA ALA A 23 -11.57 0.37 3.36
C ALA A 23 -12.65 0.81 4.36
N SER A 24 -13.12 2.04 4.20
CA SER A 24 -14.09 2.72 5.06
C SER A 24 -14.56 4.03 4.38
N ASP A 25 -15.77 4.56 4.55
CA ASP A 25 -17.00 3.77 4.70
C ASP A 25 -17.10 2.85 3.48
N SER A 26 -17.49 3.41 2.32
CA SER A 26 -17.30 2.92 0.94
C SER A 26 -18.31 3.60 0.00
N GLU A 27 -17.94 3.73 -1.27
CA GLU A 27 -18.91 3.43 -2.33
C GLU A 27 -18.29 2.48 -3.37
N ASN A 28 -18.65 2.54 -4.66
CA ASN A 28 -18.38 1.53 -5.67
C ASN A 28 -16.92 1.37 -6.09
N LEU A 29 -15.98 1.85 -5.26
CA LEU A 29 -14.64 1.34 -4.96
C LEU A 29 -14.18 0.26 -5.91
N THR A 30 -13.06 0.55 -6.56
CA THR A 30 -12.21 -0.49 -7.11
C THR A 30 -11.04 -0.77 -6.12
N TYR A 31 -10.26 -1.82 -6.33
CA TYR A 31 -10.29 -2.99 -5.43
C TYR A 31 -9.59 -2.97 -4.05
N CYS A 32 -8.72 -2.00 -3.71
CA CYS A 32 -7.67 -2.24 -2.70
C CYS A 32 -7.35 -1.19 -1.61
N GLN A 33 -6.43 -1.64 -0.73
CA GLN A 33 -5.49 -0.94 0.15
C GLN A 33 -5.32 0.57 -0.13
N ALA A 34 -5.64 1.52 0.77
CA ALA A 34 -6.14 1.42 2.14
C ALA A 34 -6.86 2.72 2.56
N LEU A 35 -8.20 2.77 2.74
CA LEU A 35 -8.97 4.04 2.94
C LEU A 35 -9.91 4.14 4.17
N GLY A 36 -10.15 5.35 4.70
CA GLY A 36 -11.25 5.68 5.64
C GLY A 36 -11.17 7.08 6.29
N ASN A 37 -12.25 7.82 6.59
CA ASN A 37 -13.72 7.66 6.41
C ASN A 37 -14.31 9.05 6.05
N SER A 38 -15.38 9.23 5.26
CA SER A 38 -16.17 8.28 4.46
C SER A 38 -15.73 8.24 2.98
N SER A 39 -16.53 7.69 2.05
CA SER A 39 -16.21 7.69 0.60
C SER A 39 -17.45 7.41 -0.25
N ARG A 40 -17.61 8.12 -1.38
CA ARG A 40 -18.74 8.07 -2.33
C ARG A 40 -18.43 8.64 -3.73
N ASP A 41 -17.35 8.30 -4.42
CA ASP A 41 -16.92 6.97 -4.85
C ASP A 41 -15.44 7.01 -5.30
N CYS A 42 -14.76 5.88 -5.55
CA CYS A 42 -13.30 5.87 -5.78
C CYS A 42 -12.77 4.73 -6.69
N MET A 43 -11.69 5.03 -7.40
CA MET A 43 -10.80 4.12 -8.14
C MET A 43 -9.43 4.83 -8.20
N ASP A 44 -8.27 4.22 -8.04
CA ASP A 44 -7.91 2.89 -7.55
C ASP A 44 -6.81 3.00 -6.46
N TYR A 45 -7.23 3.57 -5.32
CA TYR A 45 -6.66 3.47 -3.96
C TYR A 45 -5.19 3.89 -3.71
N THR A 46 -4.56 3.25 -2.71
CA THR A 46 -3.33 3.58 -1.96
C THR A 46 -3.42 4.89 -1.17
N ASN A 47 -4.21 4.84 -0.09
CA ASN A 47 -4.47 5.81 1.01
C ASN A 47 -4.91 7.24 0.61
N TRP A 48 -5.44 8.10 1.50
CA TRP A 48 -6.01 7.87 2.84
C TRP A 48 -7.56 7.78 2.84
N GLY A 49 -8.24 8.53 1.98
CA GLY A 49 -9.66 8.39 1.65
C GLY A 49 -10.66 8.73 2.75
N ALA A 50 -10.93 10.01 2.94
CA ALA A 50 -11.99 10.50 3.82
C ALA A 50 -12.86 11.53 3.09
N ASN A 51 -14.18 11.37 3.10
CA ASN A 51 -15.22 12.18 2.43
C ASN A 51 -14.90 12.51 0.95
N ALA A 52 -14.78 11.50 0.09
CA ALA A 52 -14.32 11.63 -1.31
C ALA A 52 -15.38 11.20 -2.36
N GLU A 53 -15.80 12.07 -3.30
CA GLU A 53 -17.05 11.86 -4.08
C GLU A 53 -17.14 12.40 -5.55
N LEU A 54 -16.75 11.79 -6.68
CA LEU A 54 -16.07 10.53 -7.03
C LEU A 54 -14.54 10.74 -7.26
N VAL A 55 -13.74 9.70 -7.48
CA VAL A 55 -12.28 9.83 -7.80
C VAL A 55 -11.74 8.72 -8.72
N TYR A 56 -10.68 9.05 -9.47
CA TYR A 56 -9.94 8.27 -10.49
C TYR A 56 -8.44 8.66 -10.44
N GLU A 57 -7.42 7.86 -10.77
CA GLU A 57 -7.09 6.44 -10.51
C GLU A 57 -6.12 6.28 -9.31
N THR A 58 -5.69 7.41 -8.74
CA THR A 58 -5.11 7.60 -7.39
C THR A 58 -3.80 6.92 -6.97
N SER A 59 -3.00 7.72 -6.25
CA SER A 59 -2.20 7.40 -5.05
C SER A 59 -1.61 8.74 -4.57
N GLU A 60 -2.06 9.49 -3.56
CA GLU A 60 -2.72 9.22 -2.26
C GLU A 60 -3.66 10.42 -1.96
N THR A 61 -4.87 10.25 -1.40
CA THR A 61 -5.71 11.42 -1.03
C THR A 61 -6.65 11.23 0.17
N GLY A 62 -6.56 12.11 1.17
CA GLY A 62 -7.62 12.44 2.13
C GLY A 62 -7.35 13.84 2.73
N LEU A 63 -8.32 14.61 3.24
CA LEU A 63 -9.74 14.39 3.53
C LEU A 63 -10.59 15.46 2.83
N GLY A 64 -11.82 15.16 2.41
CA GLY A 64 -12.70 16.06 1.65
C GLY A 64 -12.25 16.14 0.19
N ALA A 65 -12.95 15.42 -0.69
CA ALA A 65 -12.70 15.36 -2.13
C ALA A 65 -14.00 15.16 -2.93
N SER A 66 -14.01 15.47 -4.22
CA SER A 66 -15.09 15.11 -5.15
C SER A 66 -14.70 15.28 -6.62
N ASN A 67 -15.28 14.47 -7.51
CA ASN A 67 -14.97 14.25 -8.94
C ASN A 67 -13.54 14.62 -9.40
N ILE A 68 -12.53 13.86 -8.95
CA ILE A 68 -11.12 14.09 -9.35
C ILE A 68 -10.64 12.98 -10.31
N LYS A 69 -9.95 13.39 -11.37
CA LYS A 69 -9.06 12.56 -12.20
C LYS A 69 -7.78 13.36 -12.48
N PHE A 70 -6.69 12.84 -13.03
CA PHE A 70 -6.17 11.48 -13.11
C PHE A 70 -4.88 11.57 -12.26
N SER A 71 -4.76 10.81 -11.17
CA SER A 71 -4.40 11.45 -9.88
C SER A 71 -3.25 10.86 -9.05
N SER A 72 -2.38 11.72 -8.50
CA SER A 72 -1.43 11.35 -7.44
C SER A 72 -0.87 12.53 -6.60
N GLY A 73 -1.54 13.09 -5.58
CA GLY A 73 -2.91 12.93 -5.06
C GLY A 73 -3.21 14.03 -3.99
N CYS A 74 -4.48 14.29 -3.67
CA CYS A 74 -4.99 15.61 -3.23
C CYS A 74 -5.80 15.65 -1.91
N GLY A 75 -5.37 16.40 -0.89
CA GLY A 75 -6.19 16.78 0.28
C GLY A 75 -5.66 18.06 0.96
N ILE A 76 -6.36 18.75 1.86
CA ILE A 76 -7.65 18.49 2.52
C ILE A 76 -8.67 19.59 2.07
N SER A 77 -9.94 19.22 1.84
CA SER A 77 -11.05 20.03 1.29
C SER A 77 -10.94 20.33 -0.22
N SER A 78 -11.56 19.49 -1.05
CA SER A 78 -11.38 19.46 -2.52
C SER A 78 -12.66 19.11 -3.29
N ASN A 79 -12.82 19.60 -4.52
CA ASN A 79 -13.92 19.25 -5.45
C ASN A 79 -13.61 19.60 -6.94
N ASN A 80 -13.97 18.68 -7.85
CA ASN A 80 -13.97 18.70 -9.33
C ASN A 80 -12.67 19.11 -10.05
N LEU A 81 -11.87 18.13 -10.52
CA LEU A 81 -10.53 18.30 -11.14
C LEU A 81 -10.22 17.23 -12.23
N GLU A 82 -9.42 17.54 -13.26
CA GLU A 82 -9.10 16.59 -14.36
C GLU A 82 -7.63 16.68 -14.88
N TYR A 83 -6.91 15.55 -14.84
CA TYR A 83 -5.47 15.33 -15.14
C TYR A 83 -4.51 16.09 -14.19
N CYS A 84 -4.01 15.41 -13.14
CA CYS A 84 -3.54 16.01 -11.86
C CYS A 84 -2.23 15.34 -11.35
N TYR A 85 -1.55 15.76 -10.27
CA TYR A 85 -1.89 16.74 -9.21
C TYR A 85 -0.66 17.54 -8.69
N GLY A 86 -0.92 18.72 -8.12
CA GLY A 86 -0.12 19.25 -7.01
C GLY A 86 -0.77 20.40 -6.20
N CYS A 87 -2.06 20.69 -6.41
CA CYS A 87 -2.66 22.00 -6.17
C CYS A 87 -3.63 22.12 -4.96
N VAL A 88 -3.25 22.83 -3.90
CA VAL A 88 -4.16 23.10 -2.76
C VAL A 88 -5.08 24.29 -3.05
N GLY A 89 -6.40 24.03 -3.06
CA GLY A 89 -7.46 25.04 -3.19
C GLY A 89 -7.43 25.78 -4.53
N SER A 90 -7.85 25.12 -5.62
CA SER A 90 -7.89 25.66 -6.98
C SER A 90 -8.92 24.89 -7.82
N SER A 91 -9.44 25.50 -8.89
CA SER A 91 -10.52 24.96 -9.74
C SER A 91 -10.21 25.15 -11.23
N ASN A 92 -11.00 24.56 -12.14
CA ASN A 92 -10.87 24.76 -13.59
C ASN A 92 -9.43 24.56 -14.10
N LEU A 93 -8.88 23.37 -13.87
CA LEU A 93 -7.52 22.97 -14.25
C LEU A 93 -7.55 21.81 -15.25
N PHE A 94 -6.61 21.80 -16.20
CA PHE A 94 -6.38 20.66 -17.08
C PHE A 94 -4.87 20.40 -17.27
N GLY A 95 -4.38 19.25 -16.78
CA GLY A 95 -2.96 18.87 -16.86
C GLY A 95 -2.02 19.79 -16.05
N CYS A 96 -2.28 19.94 -14.75
CA CYS A 96 -1.67 21.00 -13.93
C CYS A 96 -0.83 20.50 -12.73
N VAL A 97 0.23 21.26 -12.40
CA VAL A 97 1.28 20.87 -11.43
C VAL A 97 1.47 21.95 -10.36
N LEU A 98 1.41 21.57 -9.08
CA LEU A 98 1.88 22.33 -7.90
C LEU A 98 1.38 23.79 -7.69
N LEU A 99 0.23 24.19 -8.25
CA LEU A 99 -0.33 25.55 -8.09
C LEU A 99 -1.09 25.77 -6.77
N LYS A 100 -1.31 27.05 -6.39
CA LYS A 100 -2.12 27.42 -5.21
C LYS A 100 -3.02 28.61 -5.54
N LYS A 101 -4.30 28.53 -5.18
CA LYS A 101 -5.32 29.59 -5.39
C LYS A 101 -5.39 30.14 -6.83
N LYS A 102 -5.63 29.27 -7.82
CA LYS A 102 -5.76 29.61 -9.24
C LYS A 102 -6.98 28.95 -9.91
N GLU A 103 -7.36 29.49 -11.07
CA GLU A 103 -8.43 29.00 -11.94
C GLU A 103 -8.12 29.22 -13.43
N TYR A 104 -8.75 28.45 -14.31
CA TYR A 104 -8.63 28.48 -15.78
C TYR A 104 -7.19 28.30 -16.28
N CYS A 105 -6.58 27.15 -15.97
CA CYS A 105 -5.18 26.86 -16.32
C CYS A 105 -5.00 25.57 -17.14
N ILE A 106 -4.09 25.61 -18.11
CA ILE A 106 -3.64 24.47 -18.92
C ILE A 106 -2.10 24.46 -18.89
N PHE A 107 -1.48 23.34 -18.53
CA PHE A 107 -0.01 23.19 -18.43
C PHE A 107 0.68 24.36 -17.70
N ASN A 108 0.15 24.73 -16.53
CA ASN A 108 0.59 25.83 -15.66
C ASN A 108 0.45 27.27 -16.25
N LYS A 109 -0.08 27.45 -17.47
CA LYS A 109 -0.45 28.76 -18.01
C LYS A 109 -1.91 29.08 -17.68
N GLN A 110 -2.19 30.31 -17.23
CA GLN A 110 -3.54 30.83 -16.99
C GLN A 110 -4.11 31.52 -18.24
N TYR A 111 -5.43 31.44 -18.41
CA TYR A 111 -6.21 31.93 -19.55
C TYR A 111 -7.45 32.72 -19.07
N THR A 112 -8.18 33.39 -19.97
CA THR A 112 -9.57 33.77 -19.67
C THR A 112 -10.46 32.53 -19.64
N LYS A 113 -11.67 32.65 -19.08
CA LYS A 113 -12.66 31.58 -19.07
C LYS A 113 -13.01 31.12 -20.49
N GLU A 114 -13.23 32.06 -21.39
CA GLU A 114 -13.66 31.84 -22.78
C GLU A 114 -12.54 31.19 -23.60
N GLU A 115 -11.29 31.63 -23.41
CA GLU A 115 -10.12 30.98 -23.99
C GLU A 115 -9.96 29.54 -23.49
N TYR A 116 -10.11 29.31 -22.18
CA TYR A 116 -10.01 27.99 -21.56
C TYR A 116 -11.07 27.03 -22.10
N GLU A 117 -12.35 27.46 -22.11
CA GLU A 117 -13.48 26.68 -22.64
C GLU A 117 -13.31 26.34 -24.13
N GLN A 118 -12.65 27.18 -24.92
CA GLN A 118 -12.30 26.90 -26.32
C GLN A 118 -11.03 26.05 -26.51
N MET A 119 -10.09 26.05 -25.56
CA MET A 119 -8.80 25.36 -25.69
C MET A 119 -8.85 23.92 -25.20
N VAL A 120 -9.55 23.63 -24.09
CA VAL A 120 -9.61 22.27 -23.52
C VAL A 120 -10.07 21.20 -24.53
N PRO A 121 -11.13 21.41 -25.34
CA PRO A 121 -11.54 20.40 -26.33
C PRO A 121 -10.48 20.12 -27.40
N LYS A 122 -9.71 21.13 -27.81
CA LYS A 122 -8.66 21.01 -28.84
C LYS A 122 -7.47 20.19 -28.33
N VAL A 123 -7.06 20.40 -27.08
CA VAL A 123 -5.98 19.63 -26.45
C VAL A 123 -6.40 18.17 -26.26
N LYS A 124 -7.65 17.92 -25.83
CA LYS A 124 -8.20 16.56 -25.71
C LYS A 124 -8.21 15.82 -27.05
N ALA A 125 -8.74 16.43 -28.12
CA ALA A 125 -8.74 15.82 -29.45
C ALA A 125 -7.32 15.49 -29.95
N HIS A 126 -6.36 16.41 -29.80
CA HIS A 126 -4.97 16.18 -30.20
C HIS A 126 -4.29 15.03 -29.44
N MET A 127 -4.66 14.79 -28.18
CA MET A 127 -4.16 13.63 -27.41
C MET A 127 -4.72 12.27 -27.91
N ASP A 128 -5.88 12.27 -28.57
CA ASP A 128 -6.47 11.06 -29.16
C ASP A 128 -5.99 10.81 -30.61
N GLU A 129 -5.68 11.89 -31.33
CA GLU A 129 -5.05 11.89 -32.67
C GLU A 129 -3.57 11.52 -32.63
N MET A 130 -2.83 12.01 -31.61
CA MET A 130 -1.40 11.77 -31.43
C MET A 130 -1.10 11.22 -30.02
N PRO A 131 -1.48 9.96 -29.72
CA PRO A 131 -1.26 9.35 -28.42
C PRO A 131 0.22 9.07 -28.14
N TYR A 132 0.58 9.03 -26.86
CA TYR A 132 1.91 8.58 -26.44
C TYR A 132 2.03 7.05 -26.55
N THR A 133 3.24 6.53 -26.73
CA THR A 133 3.52 5.09 -26.71
C THR A 133 4.82 4.85 -25.93
N ASP A 134 4.79 3.98 -24.94
CA ASP A 134 5.94 3.70 -24.07
C ASP A 134 6.90 2.65 -24.66
N LYS A 135 7.98 2.37 -23.92
CA LYS A 135 9.00 1.37 -24.31
C LYS A 135 8.47 -0.07 -24.41
N LEU A 136 7.26 -0.36 -23.93
CA LEU A 136 6.60 -1.68 -24.03
C LEU A 136 5.51 -1.71 -25.10
N GLY A 137 5.31 -0.62 -25.85
CA GLY A 137 4.27 -0.51 -26.87
C GLY A 137 2.86 -0.26 -26.29
N ARG A 138 2.74 0.11 -25.02
CA ARG A 138 1.47 0.51 -24.41
C ARG A 138 1.12 1.92 -24.92
N VAL A 139 -0.10 2.08 -25.43
CA VAL A 139 -0.57 3.33 -26.04
C VAL A 139 -1.38 4.13 -25.02
N TYR A 140 -0.99 5.37 -24.79
CA TYR A 140 -1.58 6.26 -23.78
C TYR A 140 -2.35 7.39 -24.48
N LYS A 141 -3.67 7.38 -24.29
CA LYS A 141 -4.64 8.34 -24.85
C LYS A 141 -5.16 9.32 -23.81
N TYR A 142 -6.02 10.26 -24.23
CA TYR A 142 -6.73 11.08 -23.29
C TYR A 142 -7.69 10.23 -22.43
N GLY A 143 -7.32 10.05 -21.16
CA GLY A 143 -8.09 9.27 -20.18
C GLY A 143 -7.34 8.10 -19.54
N GLU A 144 -6.10 7.84 -19.96
CA GLU A 144 -5.21 6.85 -19.33
C GLU A 144 -4.44 7.44 -18.14
N TYR A 145 -3.88 6.59 -17.27
CA TYR A 145 -2.97 6.99 -16.20
C TYR A 145 -1.56 7.32 -16.73
N PHE A 146 -0.71 7.92 -15.90
CA PHE A 146 0.67 8.21 -16.25
C PHE A 146 1.49 6.92 -16.50
N PRO A 147 2.30 6.85 -17.58
CA PRO A 147 3.26 5.77 -17.81
C PRO A 147 4.14 5.51 -16.59
N PRO A 148 4.31 4.25 -16.11
CA PRO A 148 5.12 3.95 -14.93
C PRO A 148 6.59 4.37 -15.05
N GLU A 149 7.11 4.51 -16.28
CA GLU A 149 8.44 5.01 -16.55
C GLU A 149 8.61 6.53 -16.34
N PHE A 150 7.54 7.27 -16.07
CA PHE A 150 7.58 8.66 -15.62
C PHE A 150 7.72 8.80 -14.09
N SER A 151 7.76 7.69 -13.34
CA SER A 151 8.00 7.72 -11.89
C SER A 151 9.38 8.34 -11.57
N PRO A 152 9.46 9.35 -10.67
CA PRO A 152 10.74 9.89 -10.22
C PRO A 152 11.53 8.92 -9.32
N PHE A 153 10.85 7.93 -8.75
CA PHE A 153 11.42 6.90 -7.88
C PHE A 153 11.49 5.56 -8.61
N ALA A 154 12.59 4.82 -8.41
CA ALA A 154 12.67 3.44 -8.89
C ALA A 154 11.86 2.50 -7.99
N ALA A 155 11.36 1.39 -8.54
CA ALA A 155 10.57 0.39 -7.80
C ALA A 155 11.26 -0.02 -6.47
N ASN A 156 12.56 -0.30 -6.56
CA ASN A 156 13.43 -0.68 -5.45
C ASN A 156 13.76 0.43 -4.42
N GLU A 157 13.17 1.62 -4.57
CA GLU A 157 13.28 2.76 -3.66
C GLU A 157 11.93 3.12 -2.98
N THR A 158 10.86 2.40 -3.31
CA THR A 158 9.49 2.68 -2.84
C THR A 158 8.94 1.60 -1.91
N ALA A 159 7.84 1.92 -1.22
CA ALA A 159 7.11 0.99 -0.34
C ALA A 159 6.58 -0.27 -1.05
N LEU A 160 6.62 -0.33 -2.39
CA LEU A 160 6.37 -1.55 -3.17
C LEU A 160 7.23 -2.74 -2.67
N MET A 161 8.46 -2.46 -2.24
CA MET A 161 9.39 -3.46 -1.69
C MET A 161 9.01 -4.00 -0.30
N ASP A 162 8.08 -3.36 0.39
CA ASP A 162 7.56 -3.84 1.68
C ASP A 162 6.38 -4.82 1.47
N PHE A 163 5.70 -4.74 0.32
CA PHE A 163 4.53 -5.58 -0.02
C PHE A 163 4.82 -6.66 -1.06
N THR A 164 5.95 -6.56 -1.76
CA THR A 164 6.34 -7.47 -2.85
C THR A 164 7.79 -7.91 -2.75
N ASP A 165 8.05 -9.12 -3.24
CA ASP A 165 9.38 -9.71 -3.35
C ASP A 165 9.99 -9.41 -4.73
N MET A 166 9.71 -8.22 -5.28
CA MET A 166 9.94 -7.87 -6.68
C MET A 166 11.43 -7.72 -7.01
N ASP A 167 11.90 -8.47 -8.00
CA ASP A 167 13.24 -8.33 -8.57
C ASP A 167 13.29 -7.37 -9.78
N LYS A 168 14.50 -7.11 -10.28
CA LYS A 168 14.75 -6.24 -11.43
C LYS A 168 14.09 -6.71 -12.73
N GLU A 169 14.07 -8.02 -12.99
CA GLU A 169 13.49 -8.59 -14.20
C GLU A 169 11.95 -8.44 -14.18
N GLN A 170 11.34 -8.68 -13.01
CA GLN A 170 9.92 -8.44 -12.77
C GLN A 170 9.57 -6.96 -12.91
N ALA A 171 10.34 -6.05 -12.29
CA ALA A 171 10.11 -4.61 -12.38
C ALA A 171 10.14 -4.12 -13.84
N LEU A 172 11.15 -4.53 -14.62
CA LEU A 172 11.28 -4.15 -16.03
C LEU A 172 10.14 -4.72 -16.89
N LYS A 173 9.61 -5.92 -16.60
CA LYS A 173 8.42 -6.49 -17.29
C LYS A 173 7.14 -5.66 -17.10
N PHE A 174 7.00 -4.95 -15.98
CA PHE A 174 5.89 -4.01 -15.76
C PHE A 174 6.18 -2.60 -16.31
N GLY A 175 7.39 -2.36 -16.83
CA GLY A 175 7.86 -1.06 -17.30
C GLY A 175 8.20 -0.09 -16.16
N LEU A 176 8.54 -0.62 -14.99
CA LEU A 176 8.99 0.17 -13.84
C LEU A 176 10.49 0.51 -13.97
N VAL A 177 10.87 1.69 -13.47
CA VAL A 177 12.28 2.07 -13.35
C VAL A 177 12.94 1.23 -12.24
N TRP A 178 14.10 0.65 -12.53
CA TRP A 178 14.99 0.05 -11.53
C TRP A 178 16.28 0.85 -11.47
N ARG A 179 16.77 1.17 -10.26
CA ARG A 179 18.01 1.91 -10.04
C ARG A 179 18.93 1.08 -9.15
N GLU A 180 20.09 0.70 -9.68
CA GLU A 180 21.01 -0.11 -8.89
C GLU A 180 21.40 0.62 -7.59
N PRO A 181 21.36 -0.07 -6.43
CA PRO A 181 21.80 0.53 -5.18
C PRO A 181 23.25 0.98 -5.30
N LYS A 182 23.52 2.27 -5.00
CA LYS A 182 24.89 2.74 -4.82
C LYS A 182 25.53 1.95 -3.66
N GLU A 183 26.78 1.56 -3.85
CA GLU A 183 27.59 1.01 -2.76
C GLU A 183 27.75 2.06 -1.65
N SER A 184 27.92 1.59 -0.40
CA SER A 184 28.15 2.49 0.71
C SER A 184 29.61 2.94 0.72
N GLU A 185 29.85 4.24 0.56
CA GLU A 185 31.16 4.86 0.79
C GLU A 185 31.63 4.65 2.25
N TYR A 186 30.68 4.44 3.17
CA TYR A 186 30.92 4.21 4.59
C TYR A 186 31.18 2.72 4.88
N LYS A 187 32.34 2.44 5.46
CA LYS A 187 32.70 1.12 6.01
C LYS A 187 32.29 1.02 7.48
N ALA A 188 32.00 -0.18 7.95
CA ALA A 188 31.76 -0.41 9.37
C ALA A 188 33.03 -0.16 10.19
N THR A 189 32.89 0.47 11.35
CA THR A 189 33.92 0.55 12.40
C THR A 189 33.64 -0.43 13.54
N LEU A 190 32.39 -0.90 13.66
CA LEU A 190 31.95 -1.87 14.68
C LEU A 190 30.99 -2.91 14.08
N GLU A 191 31.22 -4.19 14.37
CA GLU A 191 30.27 -5.26 14.05
C GLU A 191 29.31 -5.48 15.22
N VAL A 192 28.03 -5.75 14.92
CA VAL A 192 26.99 -5.96 15.94
C VAL A 192 27.21 -7.14 16.87
N LYS A 193 28.11 -8.07 16.53
CA LYS A 193 28.55 -9.16 17.41
C LYS A 193 29.45 -8.70 18.56
N ASP A 194 30.10 -7.55 18.43
CA ASP A 194 31.07 -7.03 19.41
C ASP A 194 30.43 -6.00 20.36
N ILE A 195 29.13 -5.72 20.18
CA ILE A 195 28.32 -4.90 21.10
C ILE A 195 27.73 -5.82 22.19
N PRO A 196 27.78 -5.46 23.48
CA PRO A 196 27.16 -6.22 24.57
C PRO A 196 25.66 -6.51 24.34
N ASP A 197 25.12 -7.54 25.01
CA ASP A 197 23.71 -7.90 24.89
C ASP A 197 22.82 -7.19 25.91
N HIS A 198 23.30 -7.05 27.15
CA HIS A 198 22.60 -6.25 28.14
C HIS A 198 22.82 -4.75 27.89
N ILE A 199 21.74 -4.00 27.70
CA ILE A 199 21.81 -2.60 27.24
C ILE A 199 22.53 -1.65 28.22
N ASP A 200 22.59 -1.99 29.51
CA ASP A 200 23.33 -1.22 30.51
C ASP A 200 24.86 -1.33 30.35
N GLU A 201 25.35 -2.40 29.70
CA GLU A 201 26.78 -2.60 29.41
C GLU A 201 27.24 -1.82 28.16
N VAL A 202 26.29 -1.36 27.34
CA VAL A 202 26.58 -0.61 26.11
C VAL A 202 27.04 0.80 26.45
N LYS A 203 28.32 1.08 26.23
CA LYS A 203 28.94 2.39 26.44
C LYS A 203 28.48 3.41 25.39
N ASP A 204 28.37 4.67 25.79
CA ASP A 204 27.90 5.76 24.92
C ASP A 204 28.86 6.06 23.75
N ASP A 205 30.08 5.52 23.76
CA ASP A 205 30.99 5.54 22.61
C ASP A 205 30.37 4.94 21.33
N VAL A 206 29.41 4.01 21.46
CA VAL A 206 28.66 3.44 20.32
C VAL A 206 27.97 4.49 19.44
N LEU A 207 27.72 5.69 19.99
CA LEU A 207 27.17 6.84 19.26
C LEU A 207 28.14 7.40 18.21
N LYS A 208 29.44 7.16 18.35
CA LYS A 208 30.50 7.60 17.42
C LYS A 208 30.64 6.64 16.23
N GLU A 209 30.27 5.39 16.42
CA GLU A 209 30.58 4.28 15.52
C GLU A 209 29.66 4.20 14.29
N ILE A 210 30.12 3.44 13.30
CA ILE A 210 29.40 3.03 12.09
C ILE A 210 29.22 1.52 12.16
N ILE A 211 27.98 1.08 12.29
CA ILE A 211 27.63 -0.27 12.77
C ILE A 211 27.16 -1.14 11.60
N SER A 212 27.77 -2.32 11.44
CA SER A 212 27.39 -3.31 10.42
C SER A 212 26.05 -4.00 10.75
N CYS A 213 25.08 -3.98 9.82
CA CYS A 213 23.80 -4.68 10.01
C CYS A 213 23.97 -6.21 9.90
N GLU A 214 23.53 -6.94 10.93
CA GLU A 214 23.53 -8.41 10.98
C GLU A 214 23.00 -9.06 9.69
N MET A 215 21.85 -8.59 9.21
CA MET A 215 21.12 -9.18 8.08
C MET A 215 21.66 -8.75 6.72
N CYS A 216 21.62 -7.45 6.41
CA CYS A 216 21.86 -6.94 5.05
C CYS A 216 23.28 -6.39 4.80
N LYS A 217 24.16 -6.44 5.82
CA LYS A 217 25.56 -5.94 5.81
C LYS A 217 25.76 -4.45 5.46
N LYS A 218 24.69 -3.72 5.14
CA LYS A 218 24.69 -2.24 5.07
C LYS A 218 24.96 -1.67 6.47
N VAL A 219 25.63 -0.53 6.52
CA VAL A 219 25.92 0.15 7.79
C VAL A 219 24.76 1.02 8.29
N PHE A 220 24.73 1.28 9.59
CA PHE A 220 23.82 2.23 10.25
C PHE A 220 24.50 2.88 11.46
N ARG A 221 23.81 3.83 12.09
CA ARG A 221 24.22 4.45 13.37
C ARG A 221 23.00 4.53 14.29
N ILE A 222 23.23 4.77 15.57
CA ILE A 222 22.19 4.98 16.59
C ILE A 222 22.31 6.40 17.14
N ILE A 223 21.18 7.08 17.40
CA ILE A 223 21.18 8.44 17.98
C ILE A 223 21.10 8.39 19.52
N PRO A 224 21.54 9.45 20.25
CA PRO A 224 21.50 9.46 21.72
C PRO A 224 20.12 9.16 22.31
N GLN A 225 19.06 9.60 21.62
CA GLN A 225 17.67 9.36 21.99
C GLN A 225 17.26 7.89 21.89
N GLU A 226 17.70 7.17 20.85
CA GLU A 226 17.48 5.72 20.71
C GLU A 226 18.23 4.96 21.82
N LEU A 227 19.50 5.29 22.06
CA LEU A 227 20.29 4.63 23.11
C LEU A 227 19.71 4.87 24.51
N ALA A 228 19.30 6.11 24.81
CA ALA A 228 18.65 6.46 26.08
C ALA A 228 17.28 5.78 26.23
N PHE A 229 16.50 5.65 25.15
CA PHE A 229 15.24 4.89 25.15
C PHE A 229 15.48 3.41 25.46
N CYS A 230 16.43 2.77 24.78
CA CYS A 230 16.80 1.38 25.03
C CYS A 230 17.26 1.16 26.47
N LYS A 231 18.17 2.00 27.01
CA LYS A 231 18.63 1.93 28.40
C LYS A 231 17.50 2.11 29.43
N LYS A 232 16.62 3.10 29.21
CA LYS A 232 15.46 3.39 30.07
C LYS A 232 14.47 2.22 30.11
N HIS A 233 14.20 1.60 28.97
CA HIS A 233 13.18 0.55 28.84
C HIS A 233 13.75 -0.88 28.91
N LYS A 234 15.06 -1.04 29.17
CA LYS A 234 15.78 -2.32 29.22
C LYS A 234 15.63 -3.16 27.94
N ILE A 235 15.59 -2.47 26.79
CA ILE A 235 15.50 -3.08 25.46
C ILE A 235 16.93 -3.33 24.95
N PRO A 236 17.29 -4.54 24.49
CA PRO A 236 18.61 -4.84 23.93
C PRO A 236 19.01 -3.94 22.76
N PHE A 237 20.31 -3.86 22.50
CA PHE A 237 20.83 -3.02 21.41
C PHE A 237 20.37 -3.53 20.03
N PRO A 238 19.96 -2.66 19.08
CA PRO A 238 19.51 -3.09 17.77
C PRO A 238 20.64 -3.75 16.94
N ARG A 239 20.59 -5.08 16.78
CA ARG A 239 21.51 -5.87 15.91
C ARG A 239 21.29 -5.63 14.41
N LYS A 240 20.15 -5.07 14.05
CA LYS A 240 19.72 -4.83 12.67
C LYS A 240 19.51 -3.33 12.43
N CYS A 241 19.88 -2.84 11.24
CA CYS A 241 19.57 -1.48 10.82
C CYS A 241 18.05 -1.23 10.78
N HIS A 242 17.64 0.04 10.76
CA HIS A 242 16.23 0.44 10.74
C HIS A 242 15.40 -0.35 9.70
N ASN A 243 15.83 -0.40 8.45
CA ASN A 243 15.11 -1.07 7.36
C ASN A 243 14.98 -2.59 7.59
N CYS A 244 15.96 -3.25 8.21
CA CYS A 244 15.88 -4.67 8.53
C CYS A 244 14.98 -4.95 9.74
N ARG A 245 15.02 -4.10 10.78
CA ARG A 245 14.06 -4.14 11.90
C ARG A 245 12.62 -3.92 11.40
N PHE A 246 12.44 -3.00 10.45
CA PHE A 246 11.15 -2.75 9.80
C PHE A 246 10.72 -3.96 8.96
N LYS A 247 11.61 -4.57 8.16
CA LYS A 247 11.28 -5.78 7.40
C LYS A 247 10.86 -6.94 8.31
N ASP A 248 11.58 -7.21 9.40
CA ASP A 248 11.18 -8.20 10.42
C ASP A 248 9.74 -7.93 10.92
N LEU A 249 9.42 -6.68 11.26
CA LEU A 249 8.10 -6.27 11.73
C LEU A 249 7.03 -6.46 10.63
N THR A 250 7.34 -6.15 9.37
CA THR A 250 6.39 -6.34 8.26
C THR A 250 6.09 -7.81 7.95
N HIS A 251 6.94 -8.76 8.33
CA HIS A 251 6.65 -10.19 8.14
C HIS A 251 5.46 -10.69 9.00
N PHE A 252 5.08 -9.98 10.06
CA PHE A 252 3.92 -10.35 10.90
C PHE A 252 2.57 -9.91 10.33
N ARG A 253 2.54 -9.14 9.23
CA ARG A 253 1.29 -8.68 8.60
C ARG A 253 0.87 -9.59 7.45
N ASN A 254 -0.44 -9.65 7.20
CA ASN A 254 -0.95 -10.26 5.97
C ASN A 254 -0.52 -9.42 4.77
N LEU A 255 -0.03 -10.06 3.71
CA LEU A 255 0.28 -9.38 2.45
C LEU A 255 -1.01 -9.16 1.64
N PRO A 256 -1.05 -8.17 0.72
CA PRO A 256 -2.09 -8.02 -0.30
C PRO A 256 -1.95 -9.12 -1.37
N LYS A 257 -2.18 -10.38 -0.97
CA LYS A 257 -2.12 -11.59 -1.80
C LYS A 257 -3.32 -12.47 -1.42
N TRP A 258 -4.10 -12.93 -2.40
CA TRP A 258 -5.33 -13.71 -2.19
C TRP A 258 -5.19 -15.15 -2.64
N TYR A 259 -5.57 -16.08 -1.74
CA TYR A 259 -5.43 -17.51 -1.93
C TYR A 259 -6.81 -18.18 -1.87
N LYS A 260 -7.08 -19.10 -2.80
CA LYS A 260 -8.24 -19.99 -2.70
C LYS A 260 -7.94 -21.07 -1.64
N ARG A 261 -8.76 -21.14 -0.59
CA ARG A 261 -8.66 -22.11 0.52
C ARG A 261 -9.90 -22.99 0.59
N SER A 262 -9.73 -24.15 1.22
CA SER A 262 -10.83 -24.97 1.75
C SER A 262 -10.82 -24.87 3.28
N CYS A 263 -11.94 -25.18 3.92
CA CYS A 263 -12.02 -25.30 5.38
C CYS A 263 -11.08 -26.40 5.88
N ASP A 264 -10.21 -26.09 6.84
CA ASP A 264 -9.31 -27.08 7.44
C ASP A 264 -10.00 -27.93 8.54
N CYS A 265 -11.35 -27.97 8.58
CA CYS A 265 -12.12 -28.74 9.55
C CYS A 265 -12.46 -30.17 9.06
N LYS A 266 -12.17 -31.17 9.89
CA LYS A 266 -12.37 -32.61 9.68
C LYS A 266 -13.24 -33.19 10.82
N GLY A 267 -14.47 -32.69 10.92
CA GLY A 267 -15.44 -33.06 11.95
C GLY A 267 -14.97 -32.82 13.39
N VAL A 268 -14.32 -33.83 13.98
CA VAL A 268 -13.80 -33.86 15.35
C VAL A 268 -12.42 -33.21 15.53
N LYS A 269 -11.74 -32.83 14.44
CA LYS A 269 -10.39 -32.24 14.49
C LYS A 269 -10.10 -31.31 13.31
N SER A 270 -8.94 -30.66 13.37
CA SER A 270 -8.30 -29.98 12.24
C SER A 270 -7.67 -30.97 11.24
N LYS A 271 -7.51 -30.53 10.00
CA LYS A 271 -6.89 -31.26 8.88
C LYS A 271 -5.45 -31.67 9.15
N GLN A 272 -4.71 -30.82 9.83
CA GLN A 272 -3.34 -31.05 10.29
C GLN A 272 -3.29 -31.98 11.52
N GLY A 273 -4.43 -32.22 12.18
CA GLY A 273 -4.53 -33.02 13.41
C GLY A 273 -4.00 -32.35 14.68
N ILE A 274 -3.48 -31.12 14.58
CA ILE A 274 -2.87 -30.35 15.67
C ILE A 274 -3.93 -29.92 16.70
N TYR A 275 -5.07 -29.44 16.22
CA TYR A 275 -6.22 -29.05 17.03
C TYR A 275 -7.32 -30.12 16.98
N LYS A 276 -7.94 -30.40 18.14
CA LYS A 276 -9.15 -31.21 18.29
C LYS A 276 -10.32 -30.25 18.57
N ASN A 277 -11.43 -30.45 17.88
CA ASN A 277 -12.62 -29.61 17.98
C ASN A 277 -13.38 -29.91 19.29
N ASN A 278 -13.93 -28.88 19.91
CA ASN A 278 -14.69 -28.99 21.17
C ASN A 278 -16.14 -29.43 20.91
N VAL A 279 -16.69 -29.11 19.73
CA VAL A 279 -18.07 -29.43 19.34
C VAL A 279 -18.14 -30.23 18.04
N LEU A 280 -19.32 -30.80 17.76
CA LEU A 280 -19.67 -31.28 16.43
C LEU A 280 -20.38 -30.16 15.66
N HIS A 281 -19.83 -29.76 14.53
CA HIS A 281 -20.34 -28.62 13.77
C HIS A 281 -21.67 -28.95 13.06
N PRO A 282 -22.75 -28.13 13.20
CA PRO A 282 -24.09 -28.48 12.70
C PRO A 282 -24.18 -28.81 11.20
N ASN A 283 -23.26 -28.28 10.38
CA ASN A 283 -23.31 -28.41 8.92
C ASN A 283 -22.69 -29.71 8.36
N HIS A 284 -21.94 -30.46 9.18
CA HIS A 284 -21.23 -31.67 8.72
C HIS A 284 -20.92 -32.70 9.82
N GLY A 285 -21.20 -32.40 11.10
CA GLY A 285 -21.02 -33.34 12.22
C GLY A 285 -19.59 -33.85 12.35
N VAL A 286 -19.39 -35.13 12.05
CA VAL A 286 -18.07 -35.82 12.10
C VAL A 286 -17.33 -35.81 10.75
N ASP A 287 -17.98 -35.39 9.67
CA ASP A 287 -17.43 -35.46 8.31
C ASP A 287 -16.54 -34.27 7.95
N ASP A 288 -15.91 -34.34 6.78
CA ASP A 288 -15.04 -33.32 6.24
C ASP A 288 -15.81 -32.08 5.75
N CYS A 289 -15.45 -30.89 6.22
CA CYS A 289 -16.08 -29.65 5.77
C CYS A 289 -15.65 -29.30 4.32
N GLN A 290 -16.59 -29.37 3.38
CA GLN A 290 -16.34 -29.12 1.94
C GLN A 290 -16.32 -27.64 1.54
N ASN A 291 -16.46 -26.71 2.49
CA ASN A 291 -16.59 -25.28 2.20
C ASN A 291 -15.27 -24.68 1.66
N THR A 292 -15.36 -23.76 0.69
CA THR A 292 -14.20 -23.08 0.07
C THR A 292 -14.41 -21.57 0.01
N PHE A 293 -13.31 -20.82 0.11
CA PHE A 293 -13.33 -19.36 0.29
C PHE A 293 -12.00 -18.73 -0.16
N ILE A 294 -11.97 -17.40 -0.24
CA ILE A 294 -10.75 -16.62 -0.44
C ILE A 294 -10.18 -16.23 0.94
N SER A 295 -8.85 -16.25 1.08
CA SER A 295 -8.13 -15.86 2.30
C SER A 295 -6.81 -15.17 1.97
N THR A 296 -6.30 -14.35 2.88
CA THR A 296 -4.94 -13.77 2.87
C THR A 296 -3.87 -14.72 3.42
N TYR A 297 -4.26 -15.89 3.97
CA TYR A 297 -3.34 -16.87 4.54
C TYR A 297 -2.85 -17.88 3.49
N SER A 298 -1.55 -17.80 3.14
CA SER A 298 -0.88 -18.74 2.22
C SER A 298 -1.13 -20.20 2.60
N PRO A 299 -1.30 -21.13 1.64
CA PRO A 299 -1.30 -22.57 1.90
C PRO A 299 -0.02 -23.12 2.57
N GLU A 300 1.09 -22.38 2.48
CA GLU A 300 2.39 -22.73 3.08
C GLU A 300 2.50 -22.32 4.56
N ARG A 301 1.55 -21.51 5.05
CA ARG A 301 1.52 -21.00 6.42
C ARG A 301 0.90 -22.03 7.38
N PRO A 302 1.46 -22.22 8.59
CA PRO A 302 1.07 -23.30 9.51
C PRO A 302 -0.31 -23.12 10.16
N GLU A 303 -0.95 -21.95 10.03
CA GLU A 303 -2.23 -21.64 10.66
C GLU A 303 -3.41 -22.48 10.11
N ILE A 304 -4.27 -22.90 11.02
CA ILE A 304 -5.49 -23.68 10.75
C ILE A 304 -6.60 -22.70 10.36
N ILE A 305 -7.16 -22.81 9.14
CA ILE A 305 -8.15 -21.84 8.64
C ILE A 305 -9.53 -22.50 8.52
N TYR A 306 -10.45 -22.15 9.42
CA TYR A 306 -11.83 -22.60 9.39
C TYR A 306 -12.73 -21.63 8.61
N CYS A 307 -13.75 -22.16 7.92
CA CYS A 307 -14.80 -21.30 7.36
C CYS A 307 -15.69 -20.73 8.49
N GLY A 308 -16.34 -19.61 8.23
CA GLY A 308 -17.05 -18.83 9.26
C GLY A 308 -18.06 -19.63 10.10
N SER A 309 -18.76 -20.60 9.52
CA SER A 309 -19.74 -21.42 10.26
C SER A 309 -19.13 -22.51 11.13
N CYS A 310 -17.97 -23.07 10.75
CA CYS A 310 -17.19 -23.95 11.64
C CYS A 310 -16.55 -23.11 12.76
N TYR A 311 -15.94 -21.96 12.41
CA TYR A 311 -15.29 -21.09 13.39
C TYR A 311 -16.27 -20.58 14.45
N VAL A 312 -17.44 -20.05 14.05
CA VAL A 312 -18.45 -19.56 15.00
C VAL A 312 -18.97 -20.67 15.92
N ALA A 313 -19.14 -21.89 15.42
CA ALA A 313 -19.59 -23.01 16.25
C ALA A 313 -18.51 -23.52 17.22
N GLU A 314 -17.22 -23.42 16.87
CA GLU A 314 -16.09 -23.81 17.73
C GLU A 314 -15.83 -22.84 18.89
N ILE A 315 -16.33 -21.60 18.83
CA ILE A 315 -16.09 -20.54 19.84
C ILE A 315 -17.33 -20.12 20.64
N ALA A 316 -18.44 -20.86 20.52
CA ALA A 316 -19.75 -20.53 21.11
C ALA A 316 -20.07 -21.33 22.39
#